data_AF-A0A968MYD3-F1
#
_entry.id   AF-A0A968MYD3-F1
#
_cell.length_a   1.000
_cell.length_b   1.000
_cell.length_c   1.000
_cell.angle_alpha   90.00
_cell.angle_beta   90.00
_cell.angle_gamma   90.00
#
_symmetry.space_group_name_H-M   'P 1'
#
loop_
_entity.id
_entity.type
_entity.pdbx_description
1 polymer ?
#
loop_
_entity_poly.entity_id
_entity_poly.type
_entity_poly.pdbx_seq_one_letter_code
_entity_poly.pdbx_strand_id
1 'polypeptide(L)'
;MIEAVKFWNEPNNKSHWDFEVDPEWQIYAGMVKLAAVACKAVNPRILRVLGGISPIDPFFIQRMKDSGVLLDLDAVAVHGFPLDWNLWPVNEWPRKIAEIEAVTNLPVWVTEVGVSSFGAEEVQEFGLQRTAELLRGKAGRIHWYSLYDLPKSWEATTRHREAEGSSYYRHFYMGLLQEDGTPKLALKHFTDYTPEFGICQWFHFEDHRLDNAVAWMKK
;
A
#
# COMPACT_ATOMS: atom_id res chain seq x y z
N MET A 1 12.85 -8.48 -12.72
CA MET A 1 13.64 -8.92 -11.54
C MET A 1 12.80 -8.63 -10.32
N ILE A 2 12.70 -9.55 -9.35
CA ILE A 2 11.96 -9.33 -8.10
C ILE A 2 12.97 -8.82 -7.06
N GLU A 3 12.69 -7.68 -6.44
CA GLU A 3 13.59 -7.04 -5.46
C GLU A 3 13.16 -7.29 -4.01
N ALA A 4 11.86 -7.42 -3.78
CA ALA A 4 11.29 -7.57 -2.46
C ALA A 4 10.00 -8.40 -2.50
N VAL A 5 9.66 -9.01 -1.38
CA VAL A 5 8.39 -9.71 -1.15
C VAL A 5 7.76 -9.18 0.14
N LYS A 6 6.52 -8.70 0.03
CA LYS A 6 5.69 -8.26 1.16
C LYS A 6 4.86 -9.44 1.65
N PHE A 7 4.97 -9.78 2.93
CA PHE A 7 4.21 -10.89 3.50
C PHE A 7 2.84 -10.42 3.97
N TRP A 8 1.83 -10.65 3.12
CA TRP A 8 0.43 -10.29 3.32
C TRP A 8 0.09 -8.82 3.07
N ASN A 9 -1.21 -8.56 2.88
CA ASN A 9 -1.78 -7.23 2.71
C ASN A 9 -2.65 -6.88 3.91
N GLU A 10 -2.36 -5.77 4.58
CA GLU A 10 -3.16 -5.23 5.69
C GLU A 10 -3.53 -6.27 6.78
N PRO A 11 -2.53 -6.96 7.37
CA PRO A 11 -2.79 -7.99 8.39
C PRO A 11 -3.48 -7.45 9.65
N ASN A 12 -3.51 -6.14 9.86
CA ASN A 12 -4.20 -5.49 10.97
C ASN A 12 -5.57 -4.89 10.59
N ASN A 13 -6.08 -5.19 9.40
CA ASN A 13 -7.40 -4.77 8.94
C ASN A 13 -8.40 -5.91 9.09
N LYS A 14 -9.57 -5.63 9.69
CA LYS A 14 -10.68 -6.60 9.85
C LYS A 14 -11.14 -7.23 8.54
N SER A 15 -10.94 -6.52 7.43
CA SER A 15 -11.33 -7.00 6.09
C SER A 15 -10.35 -8.05 5.53
N HIS A 16 -9.15 -8.14 6.10
CA HIS A 16 -8.04 -8.96 5.60
C HIS A 16 -7.49 -9.95 6.63
N TRP A 17 -7.97 -9.90 7.87
CA TRP A 17 -7.51 -10.77 8.95
C TRP A 17 -8.65 -11.17 9.88
N ASP A 18 -8.67 -12.45 10.26
CA ASP A 18 -9.67 -13.00 11.17
C ASP A 18 -9.19 -12.88 12.63
N PHE A 19 -9.73 -11.87 13.31
CA PHE A 19 -9.43 -11.58 14.70
C PHE A 19 -10.12 -12.52 15.70
N GLU A 20 -11.15 -13.25 15.29
CA GLU A 20 -11.78 -14.25 16.17
C GLU A 20 -10.85 -15.47 16.29
N VAL A 21 -10.14 -15.80 15.22
CA VAL A 21 -9.18 -16.91 15.18
C VAL A 21 -7.80 -16.49 15.72
N ASP A 22 -7.30 -15.32 15.34
CA ASP A 22 -5.96 -14.86 15.71
C ASP A 22 -5.95 -13.42 16.24
N PRO A 23 -6.55 -13.17 17.42
CA PRO A 23 -6.75 -11.83 17.97
C PRO A 23 -5.45 -11.07 18.27
N GLU A 24 -4.35 -11.79 18.42
CA GLU A 24 -3.04 -11.26 18.79
C GLU A 24 -1.94 -11.60 17.76
N TRP A 25 -2.36 -11.92 16.52
CA TRP A 25 -1.48 -12.17 15.38
C TRP A 25 -0.39 -13.23 15.62
N GLN A 26 -0.64 -14.22 16.47
CA GLN A 26 0.30 -15.30 16.77
C GLN A 26 0.45 -16.26 15.58
N ILE A 27 -0.66 -16.59 14.92
CA ILE A 27 -0.65 -17.40 13.70
C ILE A 27 0.01 -16.61 12.58
N TYR A 28 -0.36 -15.34 12.38
CA TYR A 28 0.29 -14.46 11.42
C TYR A 28 1.81 -14.39 11.64
N ALA A 29 2.24 -14.12 12.88
CA ALA A 29 3.66 -14.05 13.24
C ALA A 29 4.40 -15.37 12.92
N GLY A 30 3.79 -16.52 13.20
CA GLY A 30 4.35 -17.82 12.84
C GLY A 30 4.52 -17.99 11.33
N MET A 31 3.50 -17.64 10.55
CA MET A 31 3.55 -17.73 9.09
C MET A 31 4.60 -16.80 8.48
N VAL A 32 4.70 -15.56 8.96
CA VAL A 32 5.71 -14.60 8.46
C VAL A 32 7.13 -15.11 8.71
N LYS A 33 7.41 -15.67 9.90
CA LYS A 33 8.73 -16.25 10.19
C LYS A 33 9.08 -17.40 9.25
N LEU A 34 8.12 -18.31 9.03
CA LEU A 34 8.32 -19.44 8.10
C LEU A 34 8.55 -18.95 6.68
N ALA A 35 7.77 -17.96 6.23
CA ALA A 35 7.91 -17.36 4.90
C ALA A 35 9.24 -16.62 4.73
N ALA A 36 9.70 -15.89 5.75
CA ALA A 36 10.99 -15.20 5.74
C ALA A 36 12.16 -16.18 5.58
N VAL A 37 12.15 -17.28 6.33
CA VAL A 37 13.17 -18.34 6.23
C VAL A 37 13.14 -18.99 4.85
N ALA A 38 11.95 -19.35 4.34
CA ALA A 38 11.80 -19.97 3.03
C ALA A 38 12.27 -19.04 1.89
N CYS A 39 11.88 -17.77 1.93
CA CYS A 39 12.30 -16.77 0.96
C CYS A 39 13.82 -16.58 0.96
N LYS A 40 14.43 -16.47 2.14
CA LYS A 40 15.89 -16.36 2.33
C LYS A 40 16.63 -17.58 1.77
N ALA A 41 16.10 -18.79 1.97
CA ALA A 41 16.70 -20.03 1.48
C ALA A 41 16.67 -20.13 -0.06
N VAL A 42 15.62 -19.61 -0.70
CA VAL A 42 15.51 -19.56 -2.16
C VAL A 42 16.42 -18.48 -2.76
N ASN A 43 16.36 -17.26 -2.23
CA ASN A 43 17.22 -16.17 -2.69
C ASN A 43 17.42 -15.13 -1.56
N PRO A 44 18.60 -15.09 -0.92
CA PRO A 44 18.84 -14.18 0.20
C PRO A 44 18.96 -12.71 -0.21
N ARG A 45 18.97 -12.39 -1.52
CA ARG A 45 19.01 -11.01 -2.02
C ARG A 45 17.62 -10.36 -2.13
N ILE A 46 16.55 -11.14 -2.06
CA ILE A 46 15.18 -10.60 -2.07
C ILE A 46 14.88 -10.06 -0.67
N LEU A 47 14.52 -8.79 -0.59
CA LEU A 47 14.15 -8.15 0.66
C LEU A 47 12.80 -8.67 1.15
N ARG A 48 12.72 -8.99 2.43
CA ARG A 48 11.52 -9.49 3.09
C ARG A 48 10.88 -8.36 3.86
N VAL A 49 9.63 -8.05 3.53
CA VAL A 49 8.94 -6.87 4.06
C VAL A 49 7.73 -7.36 4.85
N LEU A 50 7.56 -6.83 6.06
CA LEU A 50 6.34 -7.07 6.84
C LEU A 50 5.12 -6.59 6.04
N GLY A 51 3.99 -7.27 6.18
CA GLY A 51 2.73 -6.85 5.55
C GLY A 51 2.41 -5.38 5.79
N GLY A 52 1.97 -4.70 4.73
CA GLY A 52 1.67 -3.27 4.78
C GLY A 52 0.42 -3.02 5.61
N ILE A 53 0.54 -2.22 6.67
CA ILE A 53 -0.54 -2.03 7.65
C ILE A 53 -1.49 -0.89 7.29
N SER A 54 -2.78 -1.11 7.54
CA SER A 54 -3.85 -0.11 7.43
C SER A 54 -4.94 -0.49 8.44
N PRO A 55 -5.16 0.29 9.51
CA PRO A 55 -4.56 1.59 9.80
C PRO A 55 -3.05 1.51 10.13
N ILE A 56 -2.37 2.67 10.08
CA ILE A 56 -1.01 2.81 10.60
C ILE A 56 -1.05 2.70 12.13
N ASP A 57 -0.40 1.67 12.66
CA ASP A 57 -0.50 1.25 14.05
C ASP A 57 0.86 0.80 14.64
N PRO A 58 1.47 1.59 15.54
CA PRO A 58 2.70 1.22 16.23
C PRO A 58 2.55 0.01 17.16
N PHE A 59 1.34 -0.24 17.70
CA PHE A 59 1.12 -1.37 18.61
C PHE A 59 1.27 -2.70 17.88
N PHE A 60 0.70 -2.81 16.68
CA PHE A 60 0.92 -3.97 15.81
C PHE A 60 2.41 -4.21 15.54
N ILE A 61 3.18 -3.17 15.23
CA ILE A 61 4.63 -3.31 14.99
C ILE A 61 5.36 -3.78 16.24
N GLN A 62 5.01 -3.23 17.41
CA GLN A 62 5.58 -3.68 18.68
C GLN A 62 5.24 -5.15 18.97
N ARG A 63 4.00 -5.60 18.72
CA ARG A 63 3.59 -7.01 18.84
C ARG A 63 4.42 -7.93 17.94
N MET A 64 4.65 -7.52 16.69
CA MET A 64 5.48 -8.28 15.74
C MET A 64 6.94 -8.34 16.20
N LYS A 65 7.47 -7.24 16.74
CA LYS A 65 8.81 -7.16 17.33
C LYS A 65 8.96 -8.09 18.53
N ASP A 66 8.03 -8.03 19.48
CA ASP A 66 8.04 -8.86 20.70
C ASP A 66 7.91 -10.35 20.36
N SER A 67 7.17 -10.66 19.29
CA SER A 67 7.06 -12.01 18.77
C SER A 67 8.31 -12.45 18.00
N GLY A 68 9.31 -11.59 17.77
CA GLY A 68 10.54 -11.90 17.04
C GLY A 68 10.38 -11.98 15.52
N VAL A 69 9.28 -11.47 14.97
CA VAL A 69 9.03 -11.48 13.51
C VAL A 69 10.04 -10.62 12.77
N LEU A 70 10.42 -9.48 13.34
CA LEU A 70 11.29 -8.50 12.66
C LEU A 70 12.75 -8.96 12.52
N LEU A 71 13.17 -10.07 13.14
CA LEU A 71 14.57 -10.53 13.17
C LEU A 71 15.11 -10.92 11.79
N ASP A 72 14.25 -11.44 10.91
CA ASP A 72 14.61 -11.90 9.55
C ASP A 72 13.90 -11.07 8.46
N LEU A 73 13.46 -9.86 8.80
CA LEU A 73 12.87 -8.90 7.85
C LEU A 73 13.80 -7.72 7.59
N ASP A 74 13.62 -7.08 6.43
CA ASP A 74 14.45 -6.00 5.94
C ASP A 74 13.73 -4.63 5.97
N ALA A 75 12.40 -4.62 6.05
CA ALA A 75 11.59 -3.41 6.15
C ALA A 75 10.22 -3.69 6.78
N VAL A 76 9.57 -2.64 7.27
CA VAL A 76 8.13 -2.66 7.60
C VAL A 76 7.36 -1.79 6.62
N ALA A 77 6.11 -2.15 6.33
CA ALA A 77 5.30 -1.41 5.37
C ALA A 77 4.05 -0.80 6.01
N VAL A 78 3.66 0.36 5.52
CA VAL A 78 2.44 1.08 5.89
C VAL A 78 1.65 1.46 4.64
N HIS A 79 0.33 1.56 4.78
CA HIS A 79 -0.56 2.12 3.77
C HIS A 79 -1.27 3.36 4.29
N GLY A 80 -1.65 4.28 3.39
CA GLY A 80 -2.46 5.43 3.77
C GLY A 80 -3.22 6.09 2.63
N PHE A 81 -4.46 6.43 2.92
CA PHE A 81 -5.46 7.04 2.07
C PHE A 81 -6.24 8.09 2.88
N PRO A 82 -5.58 9.14 3.41
CA PRO A 82 -6.17 10.11 4.34
C PRO A 82 -7.24 11.03 3.74
N LEU A 83 -7.38 11.07 2.41
CA LEU A 83 -8.45 11.79 1.74
C LEU A 83 -9.65 10.89 1.40
N ASP A 84 -9.58 9.59 1.71
CA ASP A 84 -10.57 8.61 1.30
C ASP A 84 -11.05 7.71 2.45
N TRP A 85 -10.16 6.95 3.08
CA TRP A 85 -10.54 5.89 4.04
C TRP A 85 -9.96 6.07 5.44
N ASN A 86 -8.83 6.77 5.60
CA ASN A 86 -8.27 6.96 6.93
C ASN A 86 -8.88 8.16 7.67
N LEU A 87 -8.97 8.05 8.99
CA LEU A 87 -9.55 9.04 9.89
C LEU A 87 -8.50 10.04 10.42
N TRP A 88 -7.53 10.40 9.59
CA TRP A 88 -6.50 11.39 9.92
C TRP A 88 -6.18 12.25 8.69
N PRO A 89 -5.91 13.55 8.84
CA PRO A 89 -5.71 14.46 7.72
C PRO A 89 -4.36 14.26 7.03
N VAL A 90 -4.30 14.48 5.70
CA VAL A 90 -3.09 14.21 4.88
C VAL A 90 -1.80 14.80 5.45
N ASN A 91 -1.86 15.97 6.09
CA ASN A 91 -0.71 16.66 6.71
C ASN A 91 -0.08 15.89 7.89
N GLU A 92 -0.74 14.86 8.41
CA GLU A 92 -0.19 14.00 9.46
C GLU A 92 0.72 12.89 8.93
N TRP A 93 0.89 12.73 7.61
CA TRP A 93 1.79 11.73 7.03
C TRP A 93 3.18 11.68 7.70
N PRO A 94 3.91 12.81 7.89
CA PRO A 94 5.20 12.80 8.57
C PRO A 94 5.13 12.24 10.00
N ARG A 95 4.05 12.57 10.72
CA ARG A 95 3.81 12.07 12.08
C ARG A 95 3.53 10.58 12.07
N LYS A 96 2.75 10.09 11.10
CA LYS A 96 2.43 8.67 10.93
C LYS A 96 3.65 7.80 10.63
N ILE A 97 4.59 8.31 9.83
CA ILE A 97 5.88 7.62 9.63
C ILE A 97 6.69 7.59 10.93
N ALA A 98 6.82 8.75 11.61
CA ALA A 98 7.58 8.86 12.86
C ALA A 98 7.02 7.96 13.98
N GLU A 99 5.70 7.77 14.05
CA GLU A 99 5.05 6.84 14.98
C GLU A 99 5.55 5.39 14.82
N ILE A 100 5.81 4.95 13.58
CA ILE A 100 6.33 3.61 13.30
C ILE A 100 7.84 3.55 13.52
N GLU A 101 8.59 4.54 13.08
CA GLU A 101 10.04 4.64 13.31
C GLU A 101 10.39 4.64 14.81
N ALA A 102 9.49 5.14 15.66
CA ALA A 102 9.70 5.13 17.11
C ALA A 102 9.71 3.71 17.73
N VAL A 103 9.13 2.71 17.07
CA VAL A 103 8.99 1.35 17.62
C VAL A 103 9.84 0.29 16.91
N THR A 104 10.45 0.61 15.75
CA THR A 104 11.31 -0.30 15.00
C THR A 104 12.58 0.39 14.46
N ASN A 105 13.66 -0.38 14.31
CA ASN A 105 14.88 0.07 13.65
C ASN A 105 14.91 -0.28 12.15
N LEU A 106 13.92 -1.02 11.65
CA LEU A 106 13.81 -1.35 10.24
C LEU A 106 13.30 -0.12 9.45
N PRO A 107 13.74 0.08 8.20
CA PRO A 107 13.23 1.16 7.36
C PRO A 107 11.72 1.00 7.14
N VAL A 108 11.01 2.12 7.13
CA VAL A 108 9.57 2.19 6.85
C VAL A 108 9.35 2.43 5.36
N TRP A 109 8.54 1.59 4.73
CA TRP A 109 8.11 1.72 3.34
C TRP A 109 6.63 2.08 3.28
N VAL A 110 6.27 3.01 2.42
CA VAL A 110 4.87 3.30 2.08
C VAL A 110 4.53 2.47 0.85
N THR A 111 4.02 1.25 1.04
CA THR A 111 3.79 0.32 -0.08
C THR A 111 2.48 0.57 -0.79
N GLU A 112 1.57 1.35 -0.20
CA GLU A 112 0.35 1.84 -0.85
C GLU A 112 -0.01 3.22 -0.30
N VAL A 113 -0.07 4.21 -1.18
CA VAL A 113 -0.65 5.53 -0.89
C VAL A 113 -1.41 6.03 -2.10
N GLY A 114 -2.54 6.68 -1.90
CA GLY A 114 -3.30 7.20 -3.04
C GLY A 114 -4.37 8.17 -2.63
N VAL A 115 -4.98 8.78 -3.65
CA VAL A 115 -6.14 9.65 -3.51
C VAL A 115 -7.12 9.32 -4.62
N SER A 116 -8.39 9.14 -4.26
CA SER A 116 -9.45 8.92 -5.24
C SER A 116 -9.78 10.20 -6.00
N SER A 117 -9.96 10.07 -7.31
CA SER A 117 -10.53 11.12 -8.17
C SER A 117 -12.07 11.13 -8.15
N PHE A 118 -12.71 10.32 -7.29
CA PHE A 118 -14.16 10.28 -7.17
C PHE A 118 -14.71 11.67 -6.78
N GLY A 119 -15.49 12.25 -7.69
CA GLY A 119 -16.06 13.60 -7.56
C GLY A 119 -15.35 14.66 -8.41
N ALA A 120 -14.02 14.63 -8.49
CA ALA A 120 -13.21 15.55 -9.29
C ALA A 120 -11.76 15.06 -9.43
N GLU A 121 -11.17 15.13 -10.63
CA GLU A 121 -9.77 14.73 -10.85
C GLU A 121 -8.77 15.66 -10.16
N GLU A 122 -9.13 16.94 -9.96
CA GLU A 122 -8.33 17.95 -9.28
C GLU A 122 -8.02 17.57 -7.82
N VAL A 123 -8.90 16.78 -7.17
CA VAL A 123 -8.67 16.26 -5.82
C VAL A 123 -7.49 15.29 -5.82
N GLN A 124 -7.43 14.39 -6.81
CA GLN A 124 -6.32 13.47 -6.97
C GLN A 124 -5.04 14.22 -7.36
N GLU A 125 -5.14 15.23 -8.22
CA GLU A 125 -4.00 16.07 -8.60
C GLU A 125 -3.38 16.76 -7.38
N PHE A 126 -4.18 17.47 -6.59
CA PHE A 126 -3.74 18.06 -5.32
C PHE A 126 -3.18 17.00 -4.36
N GLY A 127 -3.89 15.87 -4.25
CA GLY A 127 -3.54 14.77 -3.36
C GLY A 127 -2.18 14.15 -3.65
N LEU A 128 -1.86 13.93 -4.93
CA LEU A 128 -0.57 13.42 -5.37
C LEU A 128 0.56 14.40 -5.02
N GLN A 129 0.42 15.67 -5.40
CA GLN A 129 1.43 16.69 -5.14
C GLN A 129 1.69 16.83 -3.64
N ARG A 130 0.62 16.93 -2.84
CA ARG A 130 0.73 17.09 -1.39
C ARG A 130 1.33 15.86 -0.72
N THR A 131 0.98 14.67 -1.18
CA THR A 131 1.56 13.42 -0.68
C THR A 131 3.07 13.36 -0.98
N ALA A 132 3.48 13.73 -2.19
CA ALA A 132 4.88 13.77 -2.58
C ALA A 132 5.67 14.77 -1.71
N GLU A 133 5.17 15.99 -1.51
CA GLU A 133 5.78 16.97 -0.61
C GLU A 133 6.00 16.44 0.81
N LEU A 134 5.04 15.67 1.33
CA LEU A 134 5.06 15.19 2.70
C LEU A 134 5.91 13.95 2.90
N LEU A 135 5.98 13.05 1.92
CA LEU A 135 6.63 11.74 2.06
C LEU A 135 8.03 11.64 1.43
N ARG A 136 8.36 12.48 0.44
CA ARG A 136 9.70 12.45 -0.18
C ARG A 136 10.78 12.67 0.87
N GLY A 137 11.80 11.82 0.83
CA GLY A 137 12.87 11.77 1.83
C GLY A 137 12.47 11.29 3.24
N LYS A 138 11.23 10.83 3.46
CA LYS A 138 10.77 10.30 4.77
C LYS A 138 10.57 8.79 4.81
N ALA A 139 10.33 8.14 3.68
CA ALA A 139 10.18 6.70 3.59
C ALA A 139 11.15 6.11 2.57
N GLY A 140 11.64 4.89 2.83
CA GLY A 140 12.66 4.24 1.98
C GLY A 140 12.15 3.84 0.60
N ARG A 141 10.84 3.58 0.47
CA ARG A 141 10.12 3.37 -0.79
C ARG A 141 8.70 3.90 -0.66
N ILE A 142 8.17 4.50 -1.72
CA ILE A 142 6.80 5.02 -1.76
C ILE A 142 6.13 4.50 -3.03
N HIS A 143 4.95 3.91 -2.93
CA HIS A 143 4.22 3.40 -4.10
C HIS A 143 2.80 3.98 -4.15
N TRP A 144 2.51 4.66 -5.25
CA TRP A 144 1.19 5.21 -5.53
C TRP A 144 0.22 4.11 -5.98
N TYR A 145 -0.89 3.98 -5.27
CA TYR A 145 -2.02 3.14 -5.63
C TYR A 145 -3.09 4.02 -6.32
N SER A 146 -3.30 3.91 -7.63
CA SER A 146 -2.75 2.91 -8.55
C SER A 146 -2.52 3.43 -9.97
N LEU A 147 -2.12 2.56 -10.90
CA LEU A 147 -1.95 2.95 -12.31
C LEU A 147 -3.29 3.07 -13.03
N TYR A 148 -4.16 2.06 -12.92
CA TYR A 148 -5.46 2.02 -13.57
C TYR A 148 -6.59 2.09 -12.54
N ASP A 149 -7.66 2.77 -12.91
CA ASP A 149 -8.93 2.61 -12.24
C ASP A 149 -9.37 1.15 -12.21
N LEU A 150 -10.02 0.77 -11.11
CA LEU A 150 -10.64 -0.54 -11.00
C LEU A 150 -11.84 -0.58 -11.96
N PRO A 151 -11.99 -1.63 -12.79
CA PRO A 151 -13.14 -1.76 -13.67
C PRO A 151 -14.45 -1.71 -12.90
N LYS A 152 -15.41 -0.90 -13.35
CA LYS A 152 -16.72 -0.79 -12.67
C LYS A 152 -17.55 -2.07 -12.73
N SER A 153 -17.22 -2.94 -13.68
CA SER A 153 -17.82 -4.27 -13.81
C SER A 153 -17.32 -5.26 -12.75
N TRP A 154 -16.24 -4.93 -12.03
CA TRP A 154 -15.65 -5.80 -11.01
C TRP A 154 -16.14 -5.38 -9.62
N GLU A 155 -16.11 -6.32 -8.68
CA GLU A 155 -16.38 -5.99 -7.29
C GLU A 155 -15.12 -5.43 -6.63
N ALA A 156 -15.25 -4.33 -5.89
CA ALA A 156 -14.20 -3.93 -4.96
C ALA A 156 -14.08 -5.01 -3.87
N THR A 157 -12.97 -5.75 -3.89
CA THR A 157 -12.68 -6.83 -2.96
C THR A 157 -12.84 -6.37 -1.51
N THR A 158 -13.48 -7.19 -0.67
CA THR A 158 -13.62 -7.04 0.80
C THR A 158 -14.57 -5.94 1.32
N ARG A 159 -15.55 -5.47 0.54
CA ARG A 159 -16.42 -4.33 0.93
C ARG A 159 -17.92 -4.51 0.71
N HIS A 160 -18.72 -3.85 1.55
CA HIS A 160 -20.19 -3.98 1.63
C HIS A 160 -20.93 -2.83 0.93
N ARG A 161 -20.69 -2.62 -0.38
CA ARG A 161 -21.42 -1.69 -1.29
C ARG A 161 -22.10 -0.50 -0.60
N GLU A 162 -23.42 -0.56 -0.43
CA GLU A 162 -24.25 0.55 0.08
C GLU A 162 -23.98 0.89 1.54
N ALA A 163 -23.51 -0.06 2.36
CA ALA A 163 -23.24 0.14 3.78
C ALA A 163 -22.04 1.09 4.03
N GLU A 164 -21.21 1.32 3.01
CA GLU A 164 -20.01 2.16 3.10
C GLU A 164 -20.19 3.53 2.44
N GLY A 165 -21.36 3.80 1.85
CA GLY A 165 -21.67 5.07 1.20
C GLY A 165 -20.66 5.44 0.11
N SER A 166 -20.24 6.71 0.09
CA SER A 166 -19.29 7.19 -0.94
C SER A 166 -17.92 6.52 -0.90
N SER A 167 -17.52 5.96 0.26
CA SER A 167 -16.23 5.29 0.42
C SER A 167 -16.10 4.06 -0.47
N TYR A 168 -17.22 3.37 -0.75
CA TYR A 168 -17.24 2.25 -1.68
C TYR A 168 -16.87 2.67 -3.11
N TYR A 169 -17.46 3.77 -3.59
CA TYR A 169 -17.26 4.21 -4.97
C TYR A 169 -15.85 4.73 -5.22
N ARG A 170 -15.18 5.25 -4.18
CA ARG A 170 -13.79 5.75 -4.28
C ARG A 170 -12.80 4.69 -4.78
N HIS A 171 -13.05 3.40 -4.49
CA HIS A 171 -12.21 2.29 -4.94
C HIS A 171 -12.06 2.21 -6.47
N PHE A 172 -13.04 2.71 -7.23
CA PHE A 172 -13.06 2.66 -8.68
C PHE A 172 -12.34 3.82 -9.37
N TYR A 173 -11.81 4.78 -8.60
CA TYR A 173 -11.25 6.04 -9.14
C TYR A 173 -9.84 6.35 -8.62
N MET A 174 -9.07 5.32 -8.25
CA MET A 174 -7.72 5.42 -7.67
C MET A 174 -6.60 5.49 -8.71
N GLY A 175 -6.87 5.14 -9.97
CA GLY A 175 -5.88 5.11 -11.03
C GLY A 175 -5.40 6.50 -11.44
N LEU A 176 -4.15 6.60 -11.88
CA LEU A 176 -3.65 7.73 -12.68
C LEU A 176 -4.14 7.67 -14.14
N LEU A 177 -4.60 6.50 -14.55
CA LEU A 177 -5.31 6.21 -15.79
C LEU A 177 -6.73 5.79 -15.46
N GLN A 178 -7.67 6.10 -16.35
CA GLN A 178 -9.01 5.51 -16.35
C GLN A 178 -8.92 4.01 -16.71
N GLU A 179 -10.05 3.30 -16.59
CA GLU A 179 -10.16 1.86 -16.92
C GLU A 179 -9.67 1.54 -18.34
N ASP A 180 -9.92 2.46 -19.29
CA ASP A 180 -9.54 2.32 -20.71
C ASP A 180 -8.11 2.79 -21.03
N GLY A 181 -7.35 3.23 -20.02
CA GLY A 181 -6.00 3.75 -20.16
C GLY A 181 -5.90 5.24 -20.49
N THR A 182 -7.02 5.97 -20.54
CA THR A 182 -7.02 7.43 -20.70
C THR A 182 -6.32 8.11 -19.52
N PRO A 183 -5.29 8.95 -19.76
CA PRO A 183 -4.61 9.68 -18.71
C PRO A 183 -5.53 10.63 -17.93
N LYS A 184 -5.34 10.68 -16.60
CA LYS A 184 -5.96 11.67 -15.71
C LYS A 184 -5.05 12.85 -15.42
N LEU A 185 -5.61 13.93 -14.87
CA LEU A 185 -4.89 15.15 -14.52
C LEU A 185 -3.65 14.90 -13.67
N ALA A 186 -3.72 14.00 -12.69
CA ALA A 186 -2.60 13.73 -11.78
C ALA A 186 -1.39 13.07 -12.48
N LEU A 187 -1.59 12.33 -13.59
CA LEU A 187 -0.50 11.63 -14.28
C LEU A 187 0.59 12.58 -14.75
N LYS A 188 0.22 13.81 -15.16
CA LYS A 188 1.16 14.81 -15.70
C LYS A 188 2.27 15.22 -14.70
N HIS A 189 2.04 15.03 -13.41
CA HIS A 189 3.00 15.35 -12.34
C HIS A 189 3.75 14.13 -11.82
N PHE A 190 3.29 12.91 -12.12
CA PHE A 190 3.82 11.71 -11.48
C PHE A 190 5.32 11.52 -11.76
N THR A 191 5.75 11.82 -12.99
CA THR A 191 7.15 11.73 -13.41
C THR A 191 8.08 12.63 -12.61
N ASP A 192 7.58 13.77 -12.09
CA ASP A 192 8.36 14.72 -11.29
C ASP A 192 8.77 14.14 -9.92
N TYR A 193 8.13 13.02 -9.52
CA TYR A 193 8.38 12.33 -8.26
C TYR A 193 9.11 10.99 -8.44
N THR A 194 9.39 10.59 -9.67
CA THR A 194 10.20 9.40 -9.96
C THR A 194 11.70 9.73 -9.81
N PRO A 195 12.55 8.79 -9.35
CA PRO A 195 12.23 7.40 -9.01
C PRO A 195 11.78 7.20 -7.54
N GLU A 196 11.61 8.26 -6.74
CA GLU A 196 11.22 8.13 -5.33
C GLU A 196 9.81 7.52 -5.16
N PHE A 197 8.91 7.83 -6.09
CA PHE A 197 7.58 7.23 -6.20
C PHE A 197 7.56 6.13 -7.26
N GLY A 198 7.19 4.92 -6.84
CA GLY A 198 6.78 3.82 -7.70
C GLY A 198 5.26 3.70 -7.79
N ILE A 199 4.79 2.67 -8.49
CA ILE A 199 3.38 2.35 -8.65
C ILE A 199 3.06 1.06 -7.90
N CYS A 200 1.94 1.03 -7.18
CA CYS A 200 1.29 -0.19 -6.74
C CYS A 200 0.06 -0.44 -7.63
N GLN A 201 0.07 -1.55 -8.37
CA GLN A 201 -1.04 -1.98 -9.20
C GLN A 201 -1.37 -3.44 -8.87
N TRP A 202 -2.64 -3.69 -8.59
CA TRP A 202 -3.15 -5.03 -8.37
C TRP A 202 -3.55 -5.65 -9.70
N PHE A 203 -3.18 -6.92 -9.88
CA PHE A 203 -3.56 -7.75 -11.01
C PHE A 203 -4.12 -9.07 -10.48
N HIS A 204 -5.18 -9.54 -11.10
CA HIS A 204 -5.55 -10.95 -10.94
C HIS A 204 -4.57 -11.85 -11.69
N PHE A 205 -4.58 -13.13 -11.35
CA PHE A 205 -3.89 -14.13 -12.15
C PHE A 205 -4.41 -14.07 -13.59
N GLU A 206 -3.49 -14.01 -14.57
CA GLU A 206 -3.80 -13.87 -16.01
C GLU A 206 -4.53 -12.58 -16.41
N ASP A 207 -4.40 -11.50 -15.63
CA ASP A 207 -4.94 -10.19 -16.00
C ASP A 207 -4.26 -9.65 -17.27
N HIS A 208 -5.04 -9.58 -18.35
CA HIS A 208 -4.61 -9.10 -19.67
C HIS A 208 -4.06 -7.66 -19.67
N ARG A 209 -4.32 -6.87 -18.62
CA ARG A 209 -3.83 -5.49 -18.51
C ARG A 209 -2.35 -5.43 -18.12
N LEU A 210 -1.74 -6.54 -17.65
CA LEU A 210 -0.36 -6.56 -17.18
C LEU A 210 0.64 -6.06 -18.23
N ASP A 211 0.54 -6.55 -19.47
CA ASP A 211 1.47 -6.16 -20.54
C ASP A 211 1.36 -4.66 -20.87
N ASN A 212 0.13 -4.14 -20.91
CA ASN A 212 -0.11 -2.70 -21.13
C ASN A 212 0.39 -1.85 -19.96
N ALA A 213 0.23 -2.31 -18.72
CA ALA A 213 0.79 -1.65 -17.55
C ALA A 213 2.33 -1.58 -17.61
N VAL A 214 2.98 -2.69 -17.97
CA VAL A 214 4.43 -2.74 -18.16
C VAL A 214 4.87 -1.80 -19.28
N ALA A 215 4.12 -1.71 -20.38
CA ALA A 215 4.40 -0.77 -21.46
C ALA A 215 4.30 0.69 -21.00
N TRP A 216 3.34 1.02 -20.15
CA TRP A 216 3.22 2.35 -19.54
C TRP A 216 4.39 2.68 -18.63
N MET A 217 4.80 1.75 -17.76
CA MET A 217 5.92 1.97 -16.82
C MET A 217 7.30 2.09 -17.49
N LYS A 218 7.40 1.81 -18.79
CA LYS A 218 8.64 1.95 -19.57
C LYS A 218 8.75 3.30 -20.30
N LYS A 219 7.67 4.08 -20.36
CA LYS A 219 7.66 5.42 -20.97
C LYS A 219 8.19 6.44 -19.97
#